data_AF-A0A4Q7ZUD7-F1
#
_entry.id   AF-A0A4Q7ZUD7-F1
#
_cell.length_a   1.000
_cell.length_b   1.000
_cell.length_c   1.000
_cell.angle_alpha   90.00
_cell.angle_beta   90.00
_cell.angle_gamma   90.00
#
_symmetry.space_group_name_H-M   'P 1'
#
loop_
_entity.id
_entity.type
_entity.pdbx_description
1 polymer ?
#
loop_
_entity_poly.entity_id
_entity_poly.type
_entity_poly.pdbx_seq_one_letter_code
_entity_poly.pdbx_strand_id
1 'polypeptide(L)'
;MSAEVRTALREWVAVRNPDLDPATLTDQTPLISTRLVTSLHVVELLLLIEELRAAPVDPRSLAPGAFTDIDTIVRAFFGQDAAAGVRP
;
A
#
# COMPACT_ATOMS: atom_id res chain seq x y z
N MET A 1 4.02 -13.56 3.93
CA MET A 1 4.41 -12.29 3.29
C MET A 1 3.22 -11.51 2.74
N SER A 2 2.67 -11.83 1.56
CA SER A 2 1.64 -10.98 0.93
C SER A 2 0.32 -10.86 1.72
N ALA A 3 -0.09 -11.92 2.42
CA ALA A 3 -1.29 -11.89 3.27
C ALA A 3 -1.13 -10.98 4.50
N GLU A 4 0.03 -11.02 5.17
CA GLU A 4 0.33 -10.19 6.35
C GLU A 4 0.41 -8.70 5.97
N VAL A 5 1.03 -8.40 4.82
CA VAL A 5 1.07 -7.04 4.26
C VAL A 5 -0.35 -6.53 3.97
N ARG A 6 -1.22 -7.36 3.38
CA ARG A 6 -2.62 -6.99 3.13
C ARG A 6 -3.36 -6.68 4.42
N THR A 7 -3.19 -7.52 5.45
CA THR A 7 -3.81 -7.29 6.76
C THR A 7 -3.34 -5.96 7.36
N ALA A 8 -2.03 -5.70 7.39
CA ALA A 8 -1.47 -4.46 7.92
C ALA A 8 -1.99 -3.22 7.16
N LEU A 9 -2.10 -3.30 5.83
CA LEU A 9 -2.64 -2.21 5.01
C LEU A 9 -4.14 -1.96 5.30
N ARG A 10 -4.94 -3.02 5.44
CA ARG A 10 -6.37 -2.88 5.80
C ARG A 10 -6.55 -2.28 7.18
N GLU A 11 -5.79 -2.76 8.16
CA GLU A 11 -5.81 -2.23 9.53
C GLU A 11 -5.43 -0.76 9.57
N TRP A 12 -4.38 -0.38 8.84
CA TRP A 12 -3.96 1.02 8.74
C TRP A 12 -5.03 1.92 8.13
N VAL A 13 -5.74 1.45 7.10
CA VAL A 13 -6.88 2.17 6.51
C VAL A 13 -8.04 2.27 7.53
N ALA A 14 -8.37 1.19 8.23
CA ALA A 14 -9.46 1.16 9.20
C ALA A 14 -9.22 2.10 10.40
N VAL A 15 -7.99 2.12 10.95
CA VAL A 15 -7.61 3.00 12.07
C VAL A 15 -7.83 4.48 11.75
N ARG A 16 -7.63 4.87 10.48
CA ARG A 16 -7.78 6.25 10.02
C ARG A 16 -9.21 6.62 9.63
N ASN A 17 -10.07 5.62 9.46
CA ASN A 17 -11.45 5.79 9.04
C ASN A 17 -12.35 5.06 10.06
N PRO A 18 -12.54 5.60 11.27
CA PRO A 18 -13.30 4.93 12.34
C PRO A 18 -14.78 4.69 11.98
N ASP A 19 -15.32 5.48 11.05
CA ASP A 19 -16.69 5.35 10.54
C ASP A 19 -16.80 4.35 9.35
N LEU A 20 -15.67 3.80 8.89
CA LEU A 20 -15.67 2.80 7.81
C LEU A 20 -16.18 1.47 8.34
N ASP A 21 -17.21 0.91 7.70
CA ASP A 21 -17.59 -0.48 7.93
C ASP A 21 -16.49 -1.41 7.38
N PRO A 22 -15.80 -2.19 8.22
CA PRO A 22 -14.74 -3.09 7.79
C PRO A 22 -15.21 -4.11 6.75
N ALA A 23 -16.50 -4.46 6.72
CA ALA A 23 -17.06 -5.39 5.74
C ALA A 23 -17.08 -4.82 4.30
N THR A 24 -16.99 -3.49 4.16
CA THR A 24 -17.00 -2.80 2.86
C THR A 24 -15.60 -2.55 2.29
N LEU A 25 -14.56 -2.73 3.12
CA LEU A 25 -13.17 -2.57 2.70
C LEU A 25 -12.67 -3.86 2.05
N THR A 26 -12.44 -3.80 0.74
CA THR A 26 -11.85 -4.88 -0.04
C THR A 26 -10.45 -4.47 -0.54
N ASP A 27 -9.68 -5.44 -1.01
CA ASP A 27 -8.34 -5.15 -1.55
C ASP A 27 -8.37 -4.32 -2.84
N GLN A 28 -9.53 -4.27 -3.50
CA GLN A 28 -9.78 -3.54 -4.74
C GLN A 28 -10.52 -2.22 -4.49
N THR A 29 -10.81 -1.89 -3.23
CA THR A 29 -11.53 -0.65 -2.89
C THR A 29 -10.67 0.56 -3.30
N PRO A 30 -11.17 1.48 -4.14
CA PRO A 30 -10.39 2.63 -4.57
C PRO A 30 -10.14 3.60 -3.41
N LEU A 31 -8.94 3.59 -2.83
CA LEU A 31 -8.60 4.30 -1.60
C LEU A 31 -8.62 5.83 -1.76
N ILE A 32 -8.12 6.32 -2.90
CA ILE A 32 -8.04 7.77 -3.17
C ILE A 32 -9.41 8.33 -3.57
N SER A 33 -10.12 7.65 -4.48
CA SER A 33 -11.43 8.13 -4.97
C SER A 33 -12.51 8.08 -3.90
N THR A 34 -12.44 7.12 -2.98
CA THR A 34 -13.33 7.06 -1.80
C THR A 34 -12.86 7.95 -0.65
N ARG A 35 -11.73 8.65 -0.80
CA ARG A 35 -11.09 9.51 0.21
C ARG A 35 -10.67 8.80 1.50
N LEU A 36 -10.61 7.48 1.50
CA LEU A 36 -10.04 6.69 2.61
C LEU A 36 -8.55 6.98 2.79
N VAL A 37 -7.87 7.34 1.69
CA VAL A 37 -6.48 7.81 1.68
C VAL A 37 -6.43 9.16 0.97
N THR A 38 -5.91 10.18 1.64
CA THR A 38 -5.70 11.52 1.08
C THR A 38 -4.24 11.71 0.69
N SER A 39 -3.91 12.77 -0.05
CA SER A 39 -2.51 13.08 -0.43
C SER A 39 -1.58 13.22 0.78
N LEU A 40 -2.11 13.66 1.94
CA LEU A 40 -1.34 13.71 3.18
C LEU A 40 -1.03 12.31 3.72
N HIS A 41 -2.02 11.43 3.69
CA HIS A 41 -1.91 10.04 4.14
C HIS A 41 -0.95 9.22 3.26
N VAL A 42 -0.72 9.61 2.00
CA VAL A 42 0.23 8.91 1.10
C VAL A 42 1.65 8.88 1.66
N VAL A 43 2.10 9.97 2.30
CA VAL A 43 3.45 10.01 2.90
C VAL A 43 3.56 9.03 4.07
N GLU A 44 2.54 8.99 4.91
CA GLU A 44 2.48 8.06 6.06
C GLU A 44 2.35 6.60 5.60
N LEU A 45 1.58 6.36 4.53
CA LEU A 45 1.46 5.05 3.89
C LEU A 45 2.79 4.59 3.30
N LEU A 46 3.57 5.49 2.72
CA LEU A 46 4.90 5.20 2.20
C LEU A 46 5.83 4.73 3.32
N LEU A 47 5.83 5.41 4.46
CA LEU A 47 6.61 5.02 5.64
C LEU A 47 6.22 3.63 6.17
N LEU A 48 4.92 3.34 6.23
CA LEU A 48 4.45 2.00 6.59
C LEU A 48 4.96 0.94 5.61
N ILE A 49 4.92 1.22 4.30
CA ILE A 49 5.42 0.29 3.28
C ILE A 49 6.92 0.05 3.45
N GLU A 50 7.71 1.08 3.71
CA GLU A 50 9.15 0.95 3.98
C GLU A 50 9.44 0.08 5.20
N GLU A 51 8.66 0.26 6.28
CA GLU A 51 8.74 -0.56 7.49
C GLU A 51 8.40 -2.03 7.20
N LEU A 52 7.28 -2.28 6.52
CA LEU A 52 6.84 -3.62 6.14
C LEU A 52 7.80 -4.33 5.18
N ARG A 53 8.56 -3.57 4.38
CA ARG A 53 9.59 -4.10 3.47
C ARG A 53 10.97 -4.21 4.09
N ALA A 54 11.19 -3.58 5.24
CA ALA A 54 12.52 -3.33 5.81
C ALA A 54 13.50 -2.71 4.80
N ALA A 55 13.00 -1.90 3.86
CA ALA A 55 13.78 -1.29 2.79
C ALA A 55 13.16 0.05 2.35
N PRO A 56 13.98 1.08 2.06
CA PRO A 56 13.48 2.37 1.61
C PRO A 56 12.84 2.28 0.22
N VAL A 57 11.85 3.12 -0.03
CA VAL A 57 11.20 3.26 -1.34
C VAL A 57 11.76 4.50 -2.03
N ASP A 58 12.21 4.37 -3.28
CA ASP A 58 12.62 5.54 -4.08
C ASP A 58 11.35 6.26 -4.59
N PRO A 59 11.05 7.49 -4.12
CA PRO A 59 9.86 8.22 -4.54
C PRO A 59 9.85 8.53 -6.05
N ARG A 60 11.01 8.52 -6.71
CA ARG A 60 11.13 8.73 -8.16
C ARG A 60 10.70 7.51 -8.97
N SER A 61 10.62 6.34 -8.34
CA SER A 61 10.17 5.08 -8.96
C SER A 61 8.67 4.84 -8.82
N LEU A 62 7.94 5.73 -8.14
CA LEU A 62 6.51 5.60 -7.90
C LEU A 62 5.72 5.73 -9.19
N ALA A 63 5.05 4.64 -9.56
CA ALA A 63 4.12 4.65 -10.68
C ALA A 63 2.90 5.55 -10.35
N PRO A 64 2.39 6.31 -11.33
CA PRO A 64 1.10 7.00 -11.18
C PRO A 64 0.02 5.99 -10.79
N GLY A 65 -0.70 6.25 -9.69
CA GLY A 65 -1.74 5.34 -9.20
C GLY A 65 -1.24 4.13 -8.40
N ALA A 66 0.04 4.08 -7.99
CA ALA A 66 0.55 3.01 -7.12
C ALA A 66 -0.22 2.85 -5.79
N PHE A 67 -0.99 3.86 -5.39
CA PHE A 67 -1.80 3.90 -4.16
C PHE A 67 -3.31 3.83 -4.42
N THR A 68 -3.74 3.33 -5.59
CA THR A 68 -5.16 3.29 -5.97
C THR A 68 -5.96 2.35 -5.07
N ASP A 69 -5.42 1.18 -4.80
CA ASP A 69 -6.03 0.11 -4.01
C ASP A 69 -4.95 -0.79 -3.39
N ILE A 70 -5.33 -1.62 -2.42
CA ILE A 70 -4.38 -2.48 -1.67
C ILE A 70 -3.72 -3.49 -2.61
N ASP A 71 -4.46 -4.04 -3.58
CA ASP A 71 -3.92 -4.96 -4.57
C ASP A 71 -2.78 -4.31 -5.38
N THR A 72 -2.99 -3.09 -5.83
CA THR A 72 -2.01 -2.32 -6.58
C THR A 72 -0.79 -1.99 -5.73
N ILE A 73 -0.97 -1.61 -4.46
CA ILE A 73 0.13 -1.38 -3.51
C ILE A 73 0.96 -2.66 -3.33
N VAL A 74 0.30 -3.78 -3.05
CA VAL A 74 0.99 -5.07 -2.87
C VAL A 74 1.77 -5.44 -4.13
N ARG A 75 1.19 -5.28 -5.33
CA ARG A 75 1.87 -5.58 -6.58
C ARG A 75 3.04 -4.64 -6.86
N ALA A 76 2.89 -3.34 -6.61
CA ALA A 76 3.89 -2.32 -6.90
C ALA A 76 5.11 -2.42 -5.96
N PHE A 77 4.87 -2.71 -4.67
CA PHE A 77 5.93 -2.64 -3.65
C PHE A 77 6.39 -4.01 -3.13
N PHE A 78 5.56 -5.05 -3.26
CA PHE A 78 5.84 -6.38 -2.71
C PHE A 78 5.73 -7.50 -3.76
N GLY A 79 5.36 -7.17 -5.01
CA GLY A 79 5.17 -8.14 -6.09
C GLY A 79 6.47 -8.63 -6.75
N GLN A 80 7.64 -8.22 -6.26
CA GLN A 80 8.95 -8.54 -6.84
C GLN A 80 9.93 -8.98 -5.75
N ASP A 81 9.77 -10.21 -5.26
CA ASP A 81 10.81 -10.97 -4.56
C ASP A 81 11.41 -12.09 -5.45
N ALA A 82 11.26 -12.01 -6.80
CA ALA A 82 11.64 -13.12 -7.68
C ALA A 82 12.48 -12.79 -8.94
N ALA A 83 12.80 -11.53 -9.26
CA ALA A 83 13.42 -11.24 -10.57
C ALA A 83 14.42 -10.08 -10.62
N ALA A 84 15.27 -9.90 -9.59
CA ALA A 84 16.43 -9.00 -9.72
C ALA A 84 17.65 -9.49 -8.94
N GLY A 85 18.04 -10.74 -9.18
CA GLY A 85 19.46 -11.00 -9.38
C GLY A 85 19.89 -10.38 -10.72
N VAL A 86 21.13 -9.91 -10.78
CA VAL A 86 21.81 -9.24 -11.90
C VAL A 86 21.60 -7.73 -11.98
N ARG A 87 22.62 -7.00 -11.50
CA ARG A 87 23.17 -5.88 -12.27
C ARG A 87 24.64 -6.20 -12.59
N PRO A 88 25.07 -6.04 -13.86
CA PRO A 88 26.48 -6.17 -14.25
C PRO A 88 27.34 -5.07 -13.64
#